data_AF-A0A7V5AK99-F1
#
_entry.id   AF-A0A7V5AK99-F1
#
_cell.length_a   1.000
_cell.length_b   1.000
_cell.length_c   1.000
_cell.angle_alpha   90.00
_cell.angle_beta   90.00
_cell.angle_gamma   90.00
#
_symmetry.space_group_name_H-M   'P 1'
#
loop_
_entity.id
_entity.type
_entity.pdbx_description
1 polymer ?
#
loop_
_entity_poly.entity_id
_entity_poly.type
_entity_poly.pdbx_seq_one_letter_code
_entity_poly.pdbx_strand_id
1 'polypeptide(L)'
;MRGSGKNRENRLTGCTRCNLCRAECAFLEKYGTPGEIAERKDRVALSFLCSLCGLCHVRCPEGLHPEEMFLAFRSEGGDLNPFKNILFYERVGTSSLFTFTFIPHGGDCVFFPGCTLPGTHPEVTFRLFDFLASQIPRLGLVLDCCLKISHDLGRKDYFYRQFQKKITVLLNQGINKVVTACPNCYRVFAAYGTEMEVKTVYEVLASLPFEARKNFPEGVTIHDPCPLRFSPEVHQAVRQIVTSAGITVREIPHHGENTLCCGEGGFVSALSPELARQWGKRIQEEVKGSTVITYCAGCTEELQGALSVFHVLEILFGPDKRSSHSLLNYFHRLSLKRKFQKRFHAPSKKGRLLFLLYLLLGFLLVRQSGLASALNLAVLPHWLLKAGKWAPFLYILIYSVAPLFLLPALPLTIVGGILFGPVFGVLYTLVGSTLGASLAFLVARYGGRAWVEEKLKGHRWQKFDDQVAKHGWKVVALVRLIPLFPFNLVNYAFGLTGIKFLPYVLATLIFMLPACIAFVVFSSSLPDLVKGRISGTFLLGVGLIGFLSFASFVYRKRKKNNWR
;
A
#
# COMPACT_ATOMS: atom_id res chain seq x y z
N MET A 1 20.11 -18.23 12.95
CA MET A 1 20.15 -19.63 13.43
C MET A 1 20.21 -20.59 12.24
N ARG A 2 21.37 -21.19 12.00
CA ARG A 2 21.57 -22.27 11.02
C ARG A 2 21.13 -23.57 11.68
N GLY A 3 20.11 -24.23 11.14
CA GLY A 3 19.58 -25.49 11.67
C GLY A 3 18.81 -26.22 10.59
N SER A 4 19.53 -27.05 9.85
CA SER A 4 19.05 -27.97 8.81
C SER A 4 17.79 -28.73 9.21
N GLY A 5 16.85 -28.85 8.26
CA GLY A 5 15.61 -29.62 8.40
C GLY A 5 15.78 -31.14 8.46
N LYS A 6 16.49 -31.66 9.47
CA LYS A 6 16.49 -33.10 9.80
C LYS A 6 15.96 -33.32 11.23
N ASN A 7 14.93 -34.17 11.34
CA ASN A 7 14.22 -34.64 12.54
C ASN A 7 13.48 -33.60 13.39
N ARG A 8 12.23 -33.30 13.03
CA ARG A 8 11.32 -32.42 13.79
C ARG A 8 10.52 -33.12 14.90
N GLU A 9 10.54 -34.46 14.98
CA GLU A 9 9.69 -35.23 15.89
C GLU A 9 10.29 -35.47 17.29
N ASN A 10 11.56 -35.11 17.54
CA ASN A 10 12.26 -35.43 18.80
C ASN A 10 12.99 -34.24 19.44
N ARG A 11 12.35 -33.06 19.52
CA ARG A 11 12.99 -31.84 20.07
C ARG A 11 13.26 -31.87 21.59
N LEU A 12 12.76 -32.89 22.30
CA LEU A 12 13.01 -33.10 23.73
C LEU A 12 13.60 -34.48 24.07
N THR A 13 14.11 -35.25 23.11
CA THR A 13 14.92 -36.43 23.46
C THR A 13 16.11 -35.97 24.30
N GLY A 14 16.14 -36.36 25.56
CA GLY A 14 17.13 -35.91 26.54
C GLY A 14 16.56 -35.03 27.66
N CYS A 15 15.26 -34.70 27.69
CA CYS A 15 14.71 -33.95 28.82
C CYS A 15 14.77 -34.77 30.12
N THR A 16 15.57 -34.31 31.09
CA THR A 16 15.79 -34.95 32.40
C THR A 16 14.69 -34.68 33.42
N ARG A 17 13.70 -33.83 33.08
CA ARG A 17 12.62 -33.39 33.98
C ARG A 17 13.14 -32.80 35.31
N CYS A 18 14.28 -32.13 35.26
CA CYS A 18 14.97 -31.55 36.43
C CYS A 18 14.26 -30.36 37.11
N ASN A 19 13.09 -29.93 36.63
CA ASN A 19 12.30 -28.80 37.15
C ASN A 19 12.95 -27.40 37.11
N LEU A 20 14.17 -27.21 36.62
CA LEU A 20 14.82 -25.89 36.58
C LEU A 20 14.03 -24.85 35.76
N CYS A 21 13.51 -25.23 34.59
CA CYS A 21 12.67 -24.36 33.77
C CYS A 21 11.29 -24.06 34.39
N ARG A 22 10.87 -24.81 35.41
CA ARG A 22 9.57 -24.66 36.08
C ARG A 22 9.57 -23.51 37.08
N ALA A 23 10.67 -23.30 37.78
CA ALA A 23 10.78 -22.34 38.91
C ALA A 23 10.32 -20.92 38.51
N GLU A 24 10.67 -20.47 37.32
CA GLU A 24 10.45 -19.08 36.87
C GLU A 24 9.34 -18.95 35.80
N CYS A 25 8.54 -20.00 35.57
CA CYS A 25 7.52 -20.00 34.52
C CYS A 25 6.14 -20.39 35.08
N ALA A 26 5.22 -19.41 35.14
CA ALA A 26 3.85 -19.64 35.61
C ALA A 26 3.11 -20.78 34.86
N PHE A 27 3.34 -20.92 33.55
CA PHE A 27 2.77 -22.01 32.76
C PHE A 27 3.32 -23.38 33.17
N LEU A 28 4.65 -23.54 33.23
CA LEU A 28 5.26 -24.82 33.57
C LEU A 28 5.02 -25.18 35.04
N GLU A 29 4.94 -24.18 35.92
CA GLU A 29 4.59 -24.40 37.33
C GLU A 29 3.24 -25.09 37.50
N LYS A 30 2.27 -24.67 36.68
CA LYS A 30 0.89 -25.16 36.69
C LYS A 30 0.70 -26.49 35.94
N TYR A 31 1.38 -26.69 34.81
CA TYR A 31 1.10 -27.80 33.89
C TYR A 31 2.17 -28.89 33.82
N GLY A 32 3.32 -28.69 34.48
CA GLY A 32 4.44 -29.63 34.49
C GLY A 32 5.61 -29.19 33.62
N THR A 33 6.68 -29.97 33.65
CA THR A 33 7.87 -29.79 32.81
C THR A 33 7.54 -29.98 31.32
N PRO A 34 8.33 -29.42 30.40
CA PRO A 34 8.10 -29.63 28.98
C PRO A 34 8.11 -31.10 28.55
N GLY A 35 8.97 -31.92 29.15
CA GLY A 35 9.03 -33.36 28.87
C GLY A 35 7.74 -34.08 29.28
N GLU A 36 7.19 -33.77 30.45
CA GLU A 36 5.89 -34.31 30.88
C GLU A 36 4.76 -33.87 29.95
N ILE A 37 4.74 -32.58 29.56
CA ILE A 37 3.70 -32.05 28.66
C ILE A 37 3.78 -32.72 27.27
N ALA A 38 4.98 -33.05 26.77
CA ALA A 38 5.15 -33.68 25.47
C ALA A 38 4.46 -35.06 25.36
N GLU A 39 4.35 -35.77 26.48
CA GLU A 39 3.73 -37.11 26.58
C GLU A 39 2.22 -37.06 26.81
N ARG A 40 1.66 -35.87 27.10
CA ARG A 40 0.22 -35.72 27.36
C ARG A 40 -0.62 -35.77 26.09
N LYS A 41 -1.83 -36.32 26.21
CA LYS A 41 -2.83 -36.33 25.13
C LYS A 41 -3.34 -34.93 24.76
N ASP A 42 -3.42 -34.01 25.73
CA ASP A 42 -3.87 -32.62 25.55
C ASP A 42 -2.72 -31.63 25.23
N ARG A 43 -1.52 -32.12 24.88
CA ARG A 43 -0.32 -31.31 24.64
C ARG A 43 -0.53 -30.17 23.64
N VAL A 44 -1.34 -30.39 22.60
CA VAL A 44 -1.64 -29.38 21.58
C VAL A 44 -2.43 -28.23 22.20
N ALA A 45 -3.48 -28.52 22.97
CA ALA A 45 -4.26 -27.47 23.66
C ALA A 45 -3.41 -26.72 24.69
N LEU A 46 -2.60 -27.43 25.48
CA LEU A 46 -1.68 -26.82 26.45
C LEU A 46 -0.62 -25.94 25.80
N SER A 47 -0.16 -26.28 24.59
CA SER A 47 0.83 -25.48 23.88
C SER A 47 0.36 -24.04 23.62
N PHE A 48 -0.95 -23.80 23.50
CA PHE A 48 -1.54 -22.46 23.35
C PHE A 48 -1.54 -21.63 24.65
N LEU A 49 -1.28 -22.24 25.81
CA LEU A 49 -1.09 -21.56 27.09
C LEU A 49 0.38 -21.20 27.38
N CYS A 50 1.31 -21.61 26.52
CA CYS A 50 2.71 -21.18 26.56
C CYS A 50 2.88 -19.80 25.90
N SER A 51 3.73 -18.92 26.45
CA SER A 51 3.99 -17.60 25.83
C SER A 51 5.07 -17.61 24.73
N LEU A 52 5.72 -18.76 24.50
CA LEU A 52 6.84 -18.90 23.55
C LEU A 52 8.00 -17.91 23.80
N CYS A 53 8.27 -17.62 25.08
CA CYS A 53 9.25 -16.61 25.50
C CYS A 53 10.70 -17.13 25.57
N GLY A 54 10.92 -18.44 25.50
CA GLY A 54 12.24 -19.07 25.48
C GLY A 54 13.03 -19.04 26.79
N LEU A 55 12.45 -18.61 27.92
CA LEU A 55 13.16 -18.66 29.21
C LEU A 55 13.53 -20.09 29.61
N CYS A 56 12.67 -21.06 29.26
CA CYS A 56 12.91 -22.48 29.50
C CYS A 56 14.16 -23.02 28.78
N HIS A 57 14.52 -22.46 27.62
CA HIS A 57 15.76 -22.79 26.92
C HIS A 57 16.98 -22.31 27.72
N VAL A 58 16.96 -21.07 28.24
CA VAL A 58 18.04 -20.53 29.08
C VAL A 58 18.22 -21.33 30.38
N ARG A 59 17.13 -21.90 30.92
CA ARG A 59 17.15 -22.71 32.14
C ARG A 59 17.45 -24.19 31.91
N CYS A 60 17.58 -24.64 30.66
CA CYS A 60 17.74 -26.06 30.37
C CYS A 60 19.23 -26.46 30.38
N PRO A 61 19.67 -27.34 31.31
CA PRO A 61 21.07 -27.79 31.35
C PRO A 61 21.45 -28.64 30.13
N GLU A 62 20.47 -29.27 29.49
CA GLU A 62 20.64 -30.11 28.31
C GLU A 62 20.61 -29.32 27.00
N GLY A 63 20.52 -27.98 27.05
CA GLY A 63 20.48 -27.12 25.87
C GLY A 63 19.25 -27.35 24.98
N LEU A 64 18.14 -27.83 25.53
CA LEU A 64 16.91 -28.07 24.78
C LEU A 64 16.14 -26.76 24.53
N HIS A 65 15.28 -26.78 23.51
CA HIS A 65 14.45 -25.63 23.10
C HIS A 65 12.94 -25.91 23.26
N PRO A 66 12.38 -25.91 24.48
CA PRO A 66 10.98 -26.25 24.68
C PRO A 66 9.98 -25.32 23.98
N GLU A 67 10.29 -24.04 23.84
CA GLU A 67 9.48 -23.07 23.11
C GLU A 67 9.28 -23.46 21.64
N GLU A 68 10.32 -24.03 21.03
CA GLU A 68 10.29 -24.55 19.67
C GLU A 68 9.47 -25.83 19.55
N MET A 69 9.42 -26.65 20.59
CA MET A 69 8.51 -27.79 20.68
C MET A 69 7.05 -27.32 20.82
N PHE A 70 6.75 -26.38 21.73
CA PHE A 70 5.38 -25.88 21.89
C PHE A 70 4.86 -25.22 20.61
N LEU A 71 5.71 -24.49 19.88
CA LEU A 71 5.34 -23.96 18.56
C LEU A 71 5.05 -25.08 17.54
N ALA A 72 5.80 -26.18 17.58
CA ALA A 72 5.53 -27.34 16.73
C ALA A 72 4.18 -27.99 17.05
N PHE A 73 3.86 -28.17 18.34
CA PHE A 73 2.55 -28.68 18.76
C PHE A 73 1.39 -27.79 18.29
N ARG A 74 1.52 -26.46 18.34
CA ARG A 74 0.51 -25.56 17.76
C ARG A 74 0.29 -25.76 16.26
N SER A 75 1.30 -26.28 15.54
CA SER A 75 1.22 -26.55 14.11
C SER A 75 0.52 -27.89 13.79
N GLU A 76 0.32 -28.76 14.78
CA GLU A 76 -0.45 -30.01 14.62
C GLU A 76 -1.96 -29.75 14.50
N GLY A 77 -2.44 -28.59 14.98
CA GLY A 77 -3.83 -28.18 14.94
C GLY A 77 -4.27 -27.48 16.23
N GLY A 78 -5.57 -27.21 16.37
CA GLY A 78 -6.14 -26.61 17.59
C GLY A 78 -7.32 -25.68 17.30
N ASP A 79 -8.11 -25.40 18.33
CA ASP A 79 -9.20 -24.43 18.24
C ASP A 79 -8.64 -22.99 18.26
N LEU A 80 -8.79 -22.30 17.13
CA LEU A 80 -8.36 -20.91 16.98
C LEU A 80 -9.45 -19.89 17.27
N ASN A 81 -10.68 -20.32 17.60
CA ASN A 81 -11.80 -19.41 17.88
C ASN A 81 -11.51 -18.42 19.02
N PRO A 82 -10.84 -18.80 20.13
CA PRO A 82 -10.47 -17.86 21.19
C PRO A 82 -9.60 -16.69 20.68
N PHE A 83 -8.81 -16.94 19.62
CA PHE A 83 -7.87 -15.97 19.05
C PHE A 83 -8.48 -15.13 17.90
N LYS A 84 -9.79 -15.23 17.65
CA LYS A 84 -10.46 -14.56 16.50
C LYS A 84 -10.21 -13.06 16.43
N ASN A 85 -10.13 -12.37 17.57
CA ASN A 85 -9.89 -10.93 17.63
C ASN A 85 -8.45 -10.57 17.24
N ILE A 86 -7.50 -11.42 17.60
CA ILE A 86 -6.07 -11.23 17.32
C ILE A 86 -5.79 -11.58 15.86
N LEU A 87 -6.40 -12.65 15.35
CA LEU A 87 -6.41 -12.98 13.92
C LEU A 87 -7.09 -11.89 13.08
N PHE A 88 -8.15 -11.27 13.60
CA PHE A 88 -8.77 -10.10 12.97
C PHE A 88 -7.80 -8.91 12.94
N TYR A 89 -7.10 -8.62 14.04
CA TYR A 89 -6.08 -7.56 14.09
C TYR A 89 -4.98 -7.79 13.04
N GLU A 90 -4.47 -9.01 12.87
CA GLU A 90 -3.50 -9.36 11.84
C GLU A 90 -4.06 -9.16 10.41
N ARG A 91 -5.28 -9.66 10.17
CA ARG A 91 -5.97 -9.55 8.88
C ARG A 91 -6.17 -8.08 8.50
N VAL A 92 -6.61 -7.27 9.45
CA VAL A 92 -6.77 -5.82 9.25
C VAL A 92 -5.41 -5.17 9.04
N GLY A 93 -4.40 -5.57 9.81
CA GLY A 93 -3.05 -5.04 9.72
C GLY A 93 -2.32 -5.32 8.41
N THR A 94 -2.72 -6.36 7.69
CA THR A 94 -2.23 -6.71 6.34
C THR A 94 -3.12 -6.21 5.20
N SER A 95 -4.25 -5.57 5.52
CA SER A 95 -5.17 -5.04 4.51
C SER A 95 -4.61 -3.79 3.81
N SER A 96 -5.07 -3.53 2.59
CA SER A 96 -4.73 -2.31 1.84
C SER A 96 -5.15 -1.01 2.57
N LEU A 97 -6.10 -1.12 3.51
CA LEU A 97 -6.56 0.01 4.32
C LEU A 97 -5.48 0.45 5.33
N PHE A 98 -4.75 -0.48 5.94
CA PHE A 98 -3.75 -0.20 6.98
C PHE A 98 -2.30 -0.30 6.51
N THR A 99 -2.06 -0.95 5.37
CA THR A 99 -0.72 -1.04 4.79
C THR A 99 -0.35 0.18 3.98
N PHE A 100 0.93 0.55 3.99
CA PHE A 100 1.49 1.63 3.17
C PHE A 100 2.97 1.38 2.95
N THR A 101 3.42 1.53 1.70
CA THR A 101 4.82 1.36 1.31
C THR A 101 5.27 2.59 0.53
N PHE A 102 6.43 3.11 0.91
CA PHE A 102 7.15 4.15 0.19
C PHE A 102 8.59 3.69 0.04
N ILE A 103 9.08 3.64 -1.20
CA ILE A 103 10.46 3.29 -1.51
C ILE A 103 11.02 4.39 -2.43
N PRO A 104 11.99 5.19 -1.96
CA PRO A 104 12.64 6.19 -2.80
C PRO A 104 13.51 5.53 -3.89
N HIS A 105 13.68 6.22 -5.02
CA HIS A 105 14.43 5.69 -6.16
C HIS A 105 15.88 5.34 -5.78
N GLY A 106 16.27 4.08 -5.97
CA GLY A 106 17.60 3.58 -5.65
C GLY A 106 17.89 3.46 -4.14
N GLY A 107 16.86 3.44 -3.29
CA GLY A 107 17.01 3.03 -1.89
C GLY A 107 17.08 1.50 -1.76
N ASP A 108 17.89 1.00 -0.83
CA ASP A 108 18.10 -0.42 -0.55
C ASP A 108 17.62 -0.83 0.86
N CYS A 109 17.22 0.16 1.68
CA CYS A 109 16.84 -0.01 3.08
C CYS A 109 15.42 0.48 3.36
N VAL A 110 14.66 -0.26 4.15
CA VAL A 110 13.34 0.16 4.65
C VAL A 110 13.24 0.16 6.17
N PHE A 111 12.50 1.12 6.70
CA PHE A 111 12.04 1.11 8.08
C PHE A 111 10.71 0.35 8.20
N PHE A 112 10.68 -0.65 9.09
CA PHE A 112 9.52 -1.47 9.41
C PHE A 112 9.17 -1.34 10.90
N PRO A 113 8.27 -0.42 11.30
CA PRO A 113 7.96 -0.17 12.71
C PRO A 113 7.19 -1.30 13.40
N GLY A 114 6.66 -2.26 12.64
CA GLY A 114 5.69 -3.25 13.13
C GLY A 114 4.25 -2.74 13.11
N CYS A 115 3.33 -3.48 13.72
CA CYS A 115 1.90 -3.17 13.70
C CYS A 115 1.41 -2.45 14.96
N THR A 116 1.91 -2.84 16.15
CA THR A 116 1.49 -2.29 17.44
C THR A 116 2.00 -0.87 17.67
N LEU A 117 3.29 -0.62 17.44
CA LEU A 117 3.93 0.68 17.69
C LEU A 117 3.24 1.83 16.92
N PRO A 118 2.92 1.71 15.61
CA PRO A 118 2.09 2.69 14.91
C PRO A 118 0.70 2.99 15.50
N GLY A 119 0.14 2.08 16.29
CA GLY A 119 -1.17 2.24 16.91
C GLY A 119 -1.10 2.84 18.31
N THR A 120 -0.12 2.42 19.11
CA THR A 120 0.05 2.89 20.48
C THR A 120 0.88 4.16 20.57
N HIS A 121 1.84 4.33 19.66
CA HIS A 121 2.79 5.44 19.65
C HIS A 121 2.93 6.06 18.23
N PRO A 122 1.85 6.64 17.66
CA PRO A 122 1.87 7.14 16.30
C PRO A 122 2.82 8.33 16.07
N GLU A 123 2.88 9.31 16.99
CA GLU A 123 3.75 10.49 16.79
C GLU A 123 5.21 10.15 17.05
N VAL A 124 5.49 9.26 18.01
CA VAL A 124 6.83 8.68 18.17
C VAL A 124 7.24 7.95 16.89
N THR A 125 6.37 7.12 16.31
CA THR A 125 6.67 6.39 15.06
C THR A 125 6.97 7.36 13.91
N PHE A 126 6.20 8.45 13.79
CA PHE A 126 6.43 9.48 12.76
C PHE A 126 7.78 10.18 12.93
N ARG A 127 8.06 10.67 14.15
CA ARG A 127 9.32 11.37 14.46
C ARG A 127 10.54 10.45 14.36
N LEU A 128 10.41 9.19 14.77
CA LEU A 128 11.45 8.18 14.59
C LEU A 128 11.76 7.99 13.11
N PHE A 129 10.76 7.86 12.24
CA PHE A 129 11.03 7.75 10.80
C PHE A 129 11.74 9.00 10.27
N ASP A 130 11.28 10.20 10.62
CA ASP A 130 11.89 11.45 10.16
C ASP A 130 13.35 11.57 10.60
N PHE A 131 13.64 11.16 11.83
CA PHE A 131 15.00 11.09 12.34
C PHE A 131 15.84 10.05 11.58
N LEU A 132 15.36 8.81 11.44
CA LEU A 132 16.08 7.77 10.70
C LEU A 132 16.32 8.15 9.23
N ALA A 133 15.37 8.82 8.59
CA ALA A 133 15.50 9.28 7.21
C ALA A 133 16.57 10.38 7.04
N SER A 134 16.93 11.10 8.12
CA SER A 134 18.07 12.03 8.11
C SER A 134 19.42 11.33 8.21
N GLN A 135 19.45 10.10 8.71
CA GLN A 135 20.67 9.32 8.97
C GLN A 135 20.93 8.24 7.91
N ILE A 136 19.86 7.67 7.35
CA ILE A 136 19.92 6.60 6.35
C ILE A 136 19.50 7.17 4.99
N PRO A 137 20.44 7.37 4.05
CA PRO A 137 20.13 7.89 2.73
C PRO A 137 19.10 7.02 2.02
N ARG A 138 18.07 7.65 1.45
CA ARG A 138 17.02 6.95 0.68
C ARG A 138 16.34 5.83 1.49
N LEU A 139 16.11 6.07 2.79
CA LEU A 139 15.31 5.19 3.63
C LEU A 139 13.85 5.11 3.12
N GLY A 140 13.39 3.89 2.82
CA GLY A 140 11.99 3.61 2.57
C GLY A 140 11.19 3.36 3.86
N LEU A 141 9.87 3.34 3.76
CA LEU A 141 8.95 3.06 4.85
C LEU A 141 7.99 1.93 4.45
N VAL A 142 7.83 0.94 5.33
CA VAL A 142 6.84 -0.13 5.19
C VAL A 142 5.98 -0.21 6.45
N LEU A 143 4.75 0.29 6.36
CA LEU A 143 3.70 0.03 7.34
C LEU A 143 2.98 -1.26 6.97
N ASP A 144 3.25 -2.34 7.71
CA ASP A 144 2.63 -3.66 7.50
C ASP A 144 2.72 -4.51 8.78
N CYS A 145 2.10 -5.69 8.77
CA CYS A 145 2.26 -6.70 9.80
C CYS A 145 3.26 -7.77 9.35
N CYS A 146 4.18 -8.15 10.25
CA CYS A 146 5.16 -9.23 10.04
C CYS A 146 4.55 -10.64 10.12
N LEU A 147 3.24 -10.76 10.40
CA LEU A 147 2.51 -12.02 10.52
C LEU A 147 2.93 -12.94 11.68
N LYS A 148 3.56 -12.36 12.71
CA LYS A 148 3.94 -13.10 13.91
C LYS A 148 2.74 -13.76 14.61
N ILE A 149 1.55 -13.16 14.51
CA ILE A 149 0.34 -13.72 15.12
C ILE A 149 0.05 -15.10 14.52
N SER A 150 -0.03 -15.19 13.19
CA SER A 150 -0.23 -16.46 12.50
C SER A 150 0.90 -17.45 12.73
N HIS A 151 2.15 -16.97 12.77
CA HIS A 151 3.30 -17.80 13.09
C HIS A 151 3.13 -18.46 14.47
N ASP A 152 2.94 -17.65 15.52
CA ASP A 152 2.87 -18.13 16.90
C ASP A 152 1.58 -18.93 17.18
N LEU A 153 0.53 -18.79 16.38
CA LEU A 153 -0.69 -19.62 16.45
C LEU A 153 -0.59 -20.92 15.62
N GLY A 154 0.59 -21.27 15.12
CA GLY A 154 0.80 -22.52 14.38
C GLY A 154 0.23 -22.53 12.96
N ARG A 155 -0.20 -21.38 12.40
CA ARG A 155 -0.72 -21.26 11.02
C ARG A 155 0.43 -21.21 10.01
N LYS A 156 1.25 -22.25 10.03
CA LYS A 156 2.56 -22.34 9.39
C LYS A 156 2.52 -22.01 7.90
N ASP A 157 1.69 -22.72 7.13
CA ASP A 157 1.60 -22.53 5.68
C ASP A 157 1.11 -21.14 5.28
N TYR A 158 0.16 -20.60 6.05
CA TYR A 158 -0.33 -19.24 5.83
C TYR A 158 0.78 -18.22 6.10
N PHE A 159 1.48 -18.35 7.23
CA PHE A 159 2.60 -17.49 7.59
C PHE A 159 3.69 -17.51 6.50
N TYR A 160 4.23 -18.70 6.16
CA TYR A 160 5.30 -18.80 5.17
C TYR A 160 4.90 -18.21 3.83
N ARG A 161 3.72 -18.58 3.31
CA ARG A 161 3.25 -18.09 2.01
C ARG A 161 3.13 -16.57 1.97
N GLN A 162 2.55 -15.97 3.00
CA GLN A 162 2.28 -14.54 3.02
C GLN A 162 3.52 -13.72 3.37
N PHE A 163 4.37 -14.21 4.27
CA PHE A 163 5.62 -13.56 4.63
C PHE A 163 6.61 -13.60 3.47
N GLN A 164 6.83 -14.76 2.85
CA GLN A 164 7.71 -14.90 1.69
C GLN A 164 7.26 -14.00 0.54
N LYS A 165 5.96 -13.92 0.27
CA LYS A 165 5.42 -12.99 -0.72
C LYS A 165 5.83 -11.53 -0.44
N LYS A 166 5.85 -11.10 0.82
CA LYS A 166 6.29 -9.74 1.21
C LYS A 166 7.79 -9.56 0.97
N ILE A 167 8.60 -10.53 1.39
CA ILE A 167 10.05 -10.51 1.19
C ILE A 167 10.39 -10.44 -0.31
N THR A 168 9.79 -11.29 -1.14
CA THR A 168 9.98 -11.28 -2.59
C THR A 168 9.62 -9.92 -3.21
N VAL A 169 8.54 -9.28 -2.75
CA VAL A 169 8.16 -7.94 -3.24
C VAL A 169 9.23 -6.91 -2.90
N LEU A 170 9.74 -6.91 -1.66
CA LEU A 170 10.79 -5.98 -1.23
C LEU A 170 12.10 -6.19 -1.99
N LEU A 171 12.54 -7.44 -2.13
CA LEU A 171 13.75 -7.79 -2.88
C LEU A 171 13.65 -7.38 -4.35
N ASN A 172 12.50 -7.62 -5.00
CA ASN A 172 12.26 -7.19 -6.38
C ASN A 172 12.26 -5.66 -6.56
N GLN A 173 12.09 -4.90 -5.47
CA GLN A 173 12.19 -3.44 -5.45
C GLN A 173 13.60 -2.94 -5.08
N GLY A 174 14.57 -3.86 -4.96
CA GLY A 174 15.97 -3.54 -4.61
C GLY A 174 16.22 -3.42 -3.11
N ILE A 175 15.24 -3.74 -2.26
CA ILE A 175 15.39 -3.66 -0.81
C ILE A 175 16.02 -4.94 -0.28
N ASN A 176 17.23 -4.83 0.26
CA ASN A 176 17.94 -5.93 0.92
C ASN A 176 18.23 -5.66 2.40
N LYS A 177 17.90 -4.47 2.92
CA LYS A 177 18.04 -4.11 4.33
C LYS A 177 16.70 -3.75 4.96
N VAL A 178 16.48 -4.19 6.18
CA VAL A 178 15.31 -3.83 6.99
C VAL A 178 15.73 -3.41 8.39
N VAL A 179 15.32 -2.20 8.78
CA VAL A 179 15.47 -1.69 10.14
C VAL A 179 14.13 -1.79 10.84
N THR A 180 14.07 -2.53 11.96
CA THR A 180 12.82 -2.79 12.68
C THR A 180 12.78 -2.08 14.03
N ALA A 181 11.64 -1.50 14.40
CA ALA A 181 11.41 -0.99 15.76
C ALA A 181 10.72 -1.98 16.69
N CYS A 182 10.24 -3.10 16.14
CA CYS A 182 9.46 -4.06 16.90
C CYS A 182 10.29 -5.34 17.10
N PRO A 183 10.60 -5.75 18.34
CA PRO A 183 11.34 -6.98 18.65
C PRO A 183 10.76 -8.22 17.98
N ASN A 184 9.43 -8.29 17.93
CA ASN A 184 8.68 -9.35 17.27
C ASN A 184 8.93 -9.37 15.75
N CYS A 185 9.03 -8.20 15.11
CA CYS A 185 9.37 -8.11 13.70
C CYS A 185 10.82 -8.51 13.46
N TYR A 186 11.76 -8.03 14.28
CA TYR A 186 13.17 -8.45 14.21
C TYR A 186 13.29 -9.97 14.22
N ARG A 187 12.69 -10.65 15.21
CA ARG A 187 12.71 -12.12 15.33
C ARG A 187 12.20 -12.80 14.07
N VAL A 188 11.09 -12.32 13.51
CA VAL A 188 10.50 -12.90 12.30
C VAL A 188 11.39 -12.68 11.06
N PHE A 189 11.87 -11.46 10.84
CA PHE A 189 12.75 -11.15 9.71
C PHE A 189 14.09 -11.91 9.83
N ALA A 190 14.72 -11.92 11.00
CA ALA A 190 15.99 -12.61 11.22
C ALA A 190 15.88 -14.14 11.05
N ALA A 191 14.74 -14.74 11.40
CA ALA A 191 14.53 -16.17 11.26
C ALA A 191 14.07 -16.60 9.85
N TYR A 192 13.28 -15.77 9.15
CA TYR A 192 12.57 -16.18 7.94
C TYR A 192 12.82 -15.32 6.70
N GLY A 193 13.50 -14.18 6.83
CA GLY A 193 13.91 -13.30 5.73
C GLY A 193 15.43 -13.35 5.54
N THR A 194 15.99 -14.55 5.40
CA THR A 194 17.44 -14.81 5.39
C THR A 194 18.21 -14.11 4.26
N GLU A 195 17.49 -13.64 3.25
CA GLU A 195 17.98 -12.88 2.11
C GLU A 195 18.14 -11.38 2.39
N MET A 196 17.72 -10.92 3.59
CA MET A 196 17.80 -9.52 4.00
C MET A 196 18.77 -9.34 5.18
N GLU A 197 19.50 -8.23 5.18
CA GLU A 197 20.17 -7.71 6.37
C GLU A 197 19.12 -7.10 7.30
N VAL A 198 19.07 -7.57 8.55
CA VAL A 198 18.07 -7.17 9.54
C VAL A 198 18.77 -6.48 10.70
N LYS A 199 18.36 -5.26 11.03
CA LYS A 199 18.83 -4.52 12.23
C LYS A 199 17.65 -3.99 13.02
N THR A 200 17.87 -3.75 14.31
CA THR A 200 16.91 -2.98 15.12
C THR A 200 17.18 -1.47 14.99
N VAL A 201 16.15 -0.66 15.24
CA VAL A 201 16.36 0.79 15.39
C VAL A 201 17.27 1.11 16.55
N TYR A 202 17.32 0.27 17.59
CA TYR A 202 18.11 0.55 18.79
C TYR A 202 19.60 0.51 18.49
N GLU A 203 20.05 -0.47 17.70
CA GLU A 203 21.44 -0.52 17.23
C GLU A 203 21.80 0.72 16.39
N VAL A 204 20.89 1.14 15.50
CA VAL A 204 21.09 2.35 14.69
C VAL A 204 21.17 3.60 15.58
N LEU A 205 20.25 3.74 16.52
CA LEU A 205 20.16 4.88 17.41
C LEU A 205 21.35 4.95 18.37
N ALA A 206 21.81 3.84 18.95
CA ALA A 206 22.92 3.83 19.92
C ALA A 206 24.24 4.39 19.37
N SER A 207 24.40 4.43 18.04
CA SER A 207 25.56 5.05 17.38
C SER A 207 25.49 6.58 17.25
N LEU A 208 24.39 7.21 17.68
CA LEU A 208 24.08 8.62 17.44
C LEU A 208 24.00 9.42 18.75
N PRO A 209 24.41 10.69 18.75
CA PRO A 209 24.30 11.55 19.92
C PRO A 209 22.83 11.93 20.18
N PHE A 210 22.39 11.86 21.43
CA PHE A 210 21.08 12.34 21.85
C PHE A 210 21.19 13.32 23.01
N GLU A 211 20.32 14.32 23.01
CA GLU A 211 20.09 15.14 24.19
C GLU A 211 19.01 14.50 25.07
N ALA A 212 19.35 14.31 26.34
CA ALA A 212 18.45 13.86 27.37
C ALA A 212 17.17 14.71 27.45
N ARG A 213 16.03 14.05 27.65
CA ARG A 213 14.82 14.75 28.08
C ARG A 213 14.96 15.16 29.53
N LYS A 214 14.80 16.45 29.82
CA LYS A 214 14.75 16.97 31.19
C LYS A 214 13.53 16.38 31.92
N ASN A 215 13.70 15.96 33.18
CA ASN A 215 12.66 15.47 34.11
C ASN A 215 12.11 14.05 33.83
N PHE A 216 12.97 13.05 33.66
CA PHE A 216 12.57 11.63 33.74
C PHE A 216 12.64 11.14 35.21
N PRO A 217 11.76 10.23 35.67
CA PRO A 217 11.82 9.70 37.04
C PRO A 217 13.17 9.05 37.38
N GLU A 218 13.62 9.19 38.62
CA GLU A 218 14.75 8.43 39.17
C GLU A 218 14.35 6.97 39.44
N GLY A 219 15.34 6.07 39.60
CA GLY A 219 15.10 4.67 39.93
C GLY A 219 14.47 3.88 38.76
N VAL A 220 15.16 3.89 37.63
CA VAL A 220 14.71 3.25 36.39
C VAL A 220 15.37 1.89 36.21
N THR A 221 14.61 0.91 35.74
CA THR A 221 15.12 -0.40 35.33
C THR A 221 14.67 -0.74 33.91
N ILE A 222 15.32 -1.72 33.27
CA ILE A 222 15.02 -2.15 31.90
C ILE A 222 14.39 -3.54 31.92
N HIS A 223 13.26 -3.67 31.24
CA HIS A 223 12.66 -4.95 30.90
C HIS A 223 12.96 -5.31 29.44
N ASP A 224 13.92 -6.21 29.25
CA ASP A 224 14.32 -6.71 27.93
C ASP A 224 13.23 -7.63 27.33
N PRO A 225 12.68 -7.37 26.14
CA PRO A 225 11.65 -8.20 25.52
C PRO A 225 12.18 -9.55 25.04
N CYS A 226 11.43 -10.61 25.36
CA CYS A 226 11.81 -11.99 25.02
C CYS A 226 12.09 -12.30 23.53
N PRO A 227 11.53 -11.60 22.51
CA PRO A 227 11.92 -11.86 21.12
C PRO A 227 13.38 -11.51 20.79
N LEU A 228 14.02 -10.68 21.62
CA LEU A 228 15.41 -10.24 21.50
C LEU A 228 16.31 -10.88 22.57
N ARG A 229 15.82 -11.89 23.31
CA ARG A 229 16.52 -12.53 24.43
C ARG A 229 17.98 -12.86 24.12
N PHE A 230 18.24 -13.40 22.93
CA PHE A 230 19.59 -13.82 22.48
C PHE A 230 20.26 -12.78 21.58
N SER A 231 20.01 -11.49 21.82
CA SER A 231 20.59 -10.36 21.08
C SER A 231 21.24 -9.36 22.05
N PRO A 232 22.36 -9.75 22.69
CA PRO A 232 23.05 -8.91 23.68
C PRO A 232 23.50 -7.56 23.10
N GLU A 233 23.80 -7.49 21.82
CA GLU A 233 24.11 -6.24 21.11
C GLU A 233 22.94 -5.24 21.17
N VAL A 234 21.71 -5.71 21.06
CA VAL A 234 20.51 -4.87 21.17
C VAL A 234 20.27 -4.46 22.62
N HIS A 235 20.51 -5.36 23.57
CA HIS A 235 20.43 -5.09 25.01
C HIS A 235 21.38 -3.95 25.42
N GLN A 236 22.61 -4.01 24.92
CA GLN A 236 23.63 -2.99 25.15
C GLN A 236 23.26 -1.67 24.47
N ALA A 237 22.78 -1.71 23.22
CA ALA A 237 22.34 -0.53 22.49
C ALA A 237 21.23 0.24 23.24
N VAL A 238 20.24 -0.47 23.80
CA VAL A 238 19.17 0.16 24.59
C VAL A 238 19.72 0.81 25.86
N ARG A 239 20.62 0.13 26.58
CA ARG A 239 21.27 0.69 27.78
C ARG A 239 22.09 1.94 27.44
N GLN A 240 22.83 1.93 26.32
CA GLN A 240 23.58 3.09 25.82
C GLN A 240 22.67 4.25 25.46
N ILE A 241 21.52 3.99 24.84
CA ILE A 241 20.51 5.01 24.53
C ILE A 241 20.00 5.67 25.82
N VAL A 242 19.62 4.88 26.82
CA VAL A 242 19.04 5.38 28.07
C VAL A 242 20.08 6.16 28.89
N THR A 243 21.31 5.64 28.99
CA THR A 243 22.39 6.29 29.73
C THR A 243 22.88 7.58 29.05
N SER A 244 22.99 7.59 27.71
CA SER A 244 23.27 8.82 26.94
C SER A 244 22.18 9.88 27.09
N ALA A 245 20.94 9.46 27.36
CA ALA A 245 19.84 10.35 27.73
C ALA A 245 19.89 10.79 29.20
N GLY A 246 21.01 10.62 29.91
CA GLY A 246 21.21 11.07 31.29
C GLY A 246 20.42 10.30 32.34
N ILE A 247 19.88 9.12 32.00
CA ILE A 247 19.08 8.30 32.91
C ILE A 247 19.94 7.18 33.48
N THR A 248 20.04 7.12 34.81
CA THR A 248 20.73 6.04 35.51
C THR A 248 19.85 4.78 35.55
N VAL A 249 20.36 3.69 35.00
CA VAL A 249 19.68 2.38 34.99
C VAL A 249 20.17 1.53 36.16
N ARG A 250 19.22 0.93 36.88
CA ARG A 250 19.47 -0.14 37.85
C ARG A 250 19.07 -1.48 37.25
N GLU A 251 20.04 -2.36 37.05
CA GLU A 251 19.77 -3.73 36.62
C GLU A 251 19.06 -4.52 37.73
N ILE A 252 18.11 -5.35 37.30
CA ILE A 252 17.40 -6.32 38.13
C ILE A 252 17.96 -7.72 37.85
N PRO A 253 17.80 -8.70 38.76
CA PRO A 253 18.26 -10.07 38.53
C PRO A 253 17.83 -10.65 37.18
N HIS A 254 16.55 -10.50 36.80
CA HIS A 254 16.05 -10.97 35.51
C HIS A 254 16.16 -9.91 34.41
N HIS A 255 17.37 -9.72 33.89
CA HIS A 255 17.66 -8.89 32.72
C HIS A 255 18.31 -9.69 31.58
N GLY A 256 18.34 -9.12 30.38
CA GLY A 256 18.97 -9.69 29.19
C GLY A 256 18.41 -11.07 28.83
N GLU A 257 19.29 -12.06 28.71
CA GLU A 257 18.91 -13.45 28.45
C GLU A 257 18.04 -14.05 29.55
N ASN A 258 18.09 -13.51 30.78
CA ASN A 258 17.33 -13.99 31.94
C ASN A 258 15.97 -13.32 32.11
N THR A 259 15.60 -12.37 31.24
CA THR A 259 14.34 -11.60 31.37
C THR A 259 13.10 -12.49 31.53
N LEU A 260 12.22 -12.14 32.46
CA LEU A 260 10.94 -12.83 32.65
C LEU A 260 9.98 -12.57 31.47
N CYS A 261 8.98 -13.43 31.31
CA CYS A 261 7.91 -13.14 30.35
C CYS A 261 7.05 -11.98 30.88
N CYS A 262 6.58 -11.09 30.00
CA CYS A 262 5.61 -10.05 30.38
C CYS A 262 4.16 -10.55 30.42
N GLY A 263 3.86 -11.68 29.76
CA GLY A 263 2.50 -12.24 29.64
C GLY A 263 1.84 -12.06 28.27
N GLU A 264 2.32 -11.13 27.44
CA GLU A 264 1.72 -10.83 26.11
C GLU A 264 1.96 -11.93 25.07
N GLY A 265 3.15 -12.53 25.10
CA GLY A 265 3.62 -13.46 24.07
C GLY A 265 2.71 -14.69 23.91
N GLY A 266 2.66 -15.23 22.70
CA GLY A 266 1.83 -16.41 22.39
C GLY A 266 0.31 -16.17 22.51
N PHE A 267 -0.10 -14.96 22.87
CA PHE A 267 -1.49 -14.52 23.05
C PHE A 267 -2.24 -15.29 24.13
N VAL A 268 -1.54 -15.70 25.19
CA VAL A 268 -2.08 -16.54 26.26
C VAL A 268 -3.32 -15.91 26.90
N SER A 269 -3.38 -14.58 26.98
CA SER A 269 -4.53 -13.84 27.53
C SER A 269 -5.86 -14.11 26.82
N ALA A 270 -5.85 -14.58 25.56
CA ALA A 270 -7.07 -14.98 24.85
C ALA A 270 -7.70 -16.26 25.43
N LEU A 271 -6.90 -17.13 26.06
CA LEU A 271 -7.34 -18.38 26.69
C LEU A 271 -7.37 -18.28 28.22
N SER A 272 -6.36 -17.64 28.80
CA SER A 272 -6.18 -17.53 30.24
C SER A 272 -5.57 -16.18 30.60
N PRO A 273 -6.41 -15.13 30.76
CA PRO A 273 -5.98 -13.82 31.25
C PRO A 273 -5.29 -13.90 32.61
N GLU A 274 -5.73 -14.82 33.47
CA GLU A 274 -5.13 -15.03 34.79
C GLU A 274 -3.70 -15.54 34.69
N LEU A 275 -3.44 -16.52 33.83
CA LEU A 275 -2.08 -17.01 33.61
C LEU A 275 -1.18 -15.93 33.03
N ALA A 276 -1.68 -15.11 32.10
CA ALA A 276 -0.95 -13.97 31.54
C ALA A 276 -0.51 -12.98 32.65
N ARG A 277 -1.44 -12.62 33.56
CA ARG A 277 -1.17 -11.70 34.68
C ARG A 277 -0.13 -12.24 35.67
N GLN A 278 -0.06 -13.55 35.88
CA GLN A 278 0.90 -14.14 36.82
C GLN A 278 2.35 -13.86 36.43
N TRP A 279 2.67 -13.80 35.14
CA TRP A 279 4.00 -13.41 34.68
C TRP A 279 4.30 -11.93 34.97
N GLY A 280 3.35 -11.03 34.68
CA GLY A 280 3.47 -9.61 34.99
C GLY A 280 3.63 -9.34 36.50
N LYS A 281 2.95 -10.12 37.36
CA LYS A 281 3.07 -10.01 38.82
C LYS A 281 4.49 -10.31 39.31
N ARG A 282 5.17 -11.31 38.74
CA ARG A 282 6.58 -11.62 39.10
C ARG A 282 7.51 -10.47 38.77
N ILE A 283 7.32 -9.85 37.60
CA ILE A 283 8.07 -8.63 37.24
C ILE A 283 7.76 -7.52 38.24
N GLN A 284 6.48 -7.34 38.61
CA GLN A 284 6.08 -6.32 39.57
C GLN A 284 6.73 -6.49 40.95
N GLU A 285 6.81 -7.73 41.44
CA GLU A 285 7.46 -8.08 42.70
C GLU A 285 8.98 -7.80 42.66
N GLU A 286 9.64 -8.04 41.53
CA GLU A 286 11.08 -7.81 41.36
C GLU A 286 11.46 -6.33 41.23
N VAL A 287 10.69 -5.54 40.47
CA VAL A 287 11.02 -4.13 40.23
C VAL A 287 10.75 -3.23 41.45
N LYS A 288 10.00 -3.71 42.45
CA LYS A 288 9.74 -3.02 43.73
C LYS A 288 9.30 -1.55 43.58
N GLY A 289 8.44 -1.28 42.60
CA GLY A 289 7.94 0.07 42.31
C GLY A 289 8.84 0.96 41.46
N SER A 290 10.00 0.45 41.00
CA SER A 290 10.87 1.17 40.04
C SER A 290 10.13 1.45 38.73
N THR A 291 10.48 2.55 38.07
CA THR A 291 9.98 2.82 36.72
C THR A 291 10.64 1.87 35.72
N VAL A 292 9.85 1.25 34.84
CA VAL A 292 10.33 0.26 33.88
C VAL A 292 10.41 0.86 32.49
N ILE A 293 11.58 0.78 31.85
CA ILE A 293 11.73 1.01 30.41
C ILE A 293 11.69 -0.34 29.71
N THR A 294 10.92 -0.44 28.64
CA THR A 294 11.01 -1.55 27.70
C THR A 294 11.09 -1.02 26.28
N TYR A 295 11.40 -1.88 25.33
CA TYR A 295 11.51 -1.55 23.92
C TYR A 295 10.66 -2.49 23.06
N CYS A 296 9.56 -2.96 23.66
CA CYS A 296 8.47 -3.64 22.98
C CYS A 296 7.15 -2.95 23.33
N ALA A 297 6.43 -2.49 22.32
CA ALA A 297 5.10 -1.90 22.51
C ALA A 297 4.11 -2.89 23.15
N GLY A 298 4.22 -4.20 22.87
CA GLY A 298 3.39 -5.24 23.49
C GLY A 298 3.68 -5.40 24.99
N CYS A 299 4.96 -5.42 25.38
CA CYS A 299 5.35 -5.43 26.81
C CYS A 299 4.85 -4.17 27.54
N THR A 300 4.88 -3.02 26.85
CA THR A 300 4.35 -1.76 27.41
C THR A 300 2.85 -1.88 27.65
N GLU A 301 2.09 -2.37 26.67
CA GLU A 301 0.63 -2.51 26.78
C GLU A 301 0.21 -3.53 27.85
N GLU A 302 0.94 -4.63 28.00
CA GLU A 302 0.62 -5.68 28.97
C GLU A 302 0.94 -5.24 30.41
N LEU A 303 2.07 -4.56 30.61
CA LEU A 303 2.56 -4.22 31.96
C LEU A 303 2.05 -2.87 32.50
N GLN A 304 1.62 -1.94 31.64
CA GLN A 304 1.18 -0.59 32.05
C GLN A 304 0.01 -0.57 33.04
N GLY A 305 -0.77 -1.66 33.15
CA GLY A 305 -1.89 -1.75 34.09
C GLY A 305 -1.45 -1.93 35.56
N ALA A 306 -0.24 -2.42 35.79
CA ALA A 306 0.30 -2.72 37.12
C ALA A 306 1.59 -1.96 37.44
N LEU A 307 2.28 -1.45 36.41
CA LEU A 307 3.60 -0.84 36.51
C LEU A 307 3.66 0.50 35.79
N SER A 308 4.53 1.39 36.28
CA SER A 308 4.95 2.59 35.55
C SER A 308 5.93 2.16 34.44
N VAL A 309 5.39 1.88 33.25
CA VAL A 309 6.18 1.39 32.11
C VAL A 309 6.26 2.43 31.00
N PHE A 310 7.42 2.59 30.39
CA PHE A 310 7.67 3.44 29.23
C PHE A 310 8.32 2.66 28.11
N HIS A 311 7.94 2.98 26.87
CA HIS A 311 8.68 2.53 25.71
C HIS A 311 9.93 3.41 25.55
N VAL A 312 11.10 2.83 25.29
CA VAL A 312 12.38 3.58 25.19
C VAL A 312 12.32 4.72 24.17
N LEU A 313 11.55 4.55 23.09
CA LEU A 313 11.38 5.58 22.07
C LEU A 313 10.59 6.82 22.57
N GLU A 314 9.78 6.70 23.62
CA GLU A 314 9.12 7.85 24.26
C GLU A 314 10.13 8.77 24.94
N ILE A 315 11.29 8.24 25.36
CA ILE A 315 12.37 9.02 25.98
C ILE A 315 13.01 9.92 24.92
N LEU A 316 13.34 9.33 23.77
CA LEU A 316 14.03 10.03 22.68
C LEU A 316 13.13 10.99 21.91
N PHE A 317 11.92 10.54 21.58
CA PHE A 317 11.04 11.31 20.70
C PHE A 317 9.93 12.01 21.47
N GLY A 318 9.77 11.78 22.78
CA GLY A 318 8.70 12.33 23.60
C GLY A 318 7.44 11.46 23.59
N PRO A 319 6.65 11.48 24.68
CA PRO A 319 5.53 10.57 24.87
C PRO A 319 4.40 10.89 23.91
N ASP A 320 3.68 9.83 23.53
CA ASP A 320 2.36 9.94 22.94
C ASP A 320 1.29 10.07 24.05
N LYS A 321 0.10 10.58 23.71
CA LYS A 321 -1.06 10.41 24.58
C LYS A 321 -1.41 8.92 24.59
N ARG A 322 -1.05 8.22 25.65
CA ARG A 322 -1.30 6.79 25.80
C ARG A 322 -2.79 6.50 25.71
N SER A 323 -3.15 5.54 24.86
CA SER A 323 -4.51 5.06 24.71
C SER A 323 -4.54 3.58 25.08
N SER A 324 -5.32 3.23 26.10
CA SER A 324 -5.64 1.84 26.46
C SER A 324 -6.75 1.24 25.59
N HIS A 325 -7.36 2.02 24.69
CA HIS A 325 -8.50 1.59 23.89
C HIS A 325 -8.09 1.05 22.52
N SER A 326 -8.43 -0.22 22.27
CA SER A 326 -8.11 -0.93 21.02
C SER A 326 -8.64 -0.24 19.75
N LEU A 327 -9.79 0.43 19.80
CA LEU A 327 -10.38 1.17 18.67
C LEU A 327 -9.57 2.42 18.30
N LEU A 328 -9.07 3.14 19.29
CA LEU A 328 -8.22 4.31 19.07
C LEU A 328 -6.91 3.90 18.40
N ASN A 329 -6.35 2.73 18.71
CA ASN A 329 -5.14 2.23 18.07
C ASN A 329 -5.33 2.02 16.56
N TYR A 330 -6.51 1.56 16.10
CA TYR A 330 -6.80 1.51 14.66
C TYR A 330 -6.88 2.91 14.04
N PHE A 331 -7.53 3.86 14.73
CA PHE A 331 -7.59 5.25 14.26
C PHE A 331 -6.20 5.87 14.15
N HIS A 332 -5.34 5.67 15.14
CA HIS A 332 -3.95 6.13 15.14
C HIS A 332 -3.16 5.57 13.95
N ARG A 333 -3.28 4.27 13.66
CA ARG A 333 -2.63 3.66 12.48
C ARG A 333 -3.11 4.29 11.17
N LEU A 334 -4.42 4.55 11.04
CA LEU A 334 -4.97 5.21 9.84
C LEU A 334 -4.52 6.66 9.74
N SER A 335 -4.49 7.38 10.86
CA SER A 335 -4.03 8.76 10.94
C SER A 335 -2.55 8.86 10.54
N LEU A 336 -1.71 8.00 11.12
CA LEU A 336 -0.28 7.92 10.81
C LEU A 336 -0.03 7.59 9.34
N LYS A 337 -0.73 6.58 8.80
CA LYS A 337 -0.69 6.29 7.36
C LYS A 337 -1.04 7.51 6.53
N ARG A 338 -2.10 8.26 6.88
CA ARG A 338 -2.49 9.49 6.17
C ARG A 338 -1.42 10.57 6.29
N LYS A 339 -0.74 10.70 7.42
CA LYS A 339 0.39 11.63 7.58
C LYS A 339 1.53 11.29 6.63
N PHE A 340 1.96 10.02 6.58
CA PHE A 340 2.98 9.58 5.63
C PHE A 340 2.52 9.69 4.18
N GLN A 341 1.26 9.37 3.88
CA GLN A 341 0.69 9.61 2.56
C GLN A 341 0.79 11.08 2.19
N LYS A 342 0.35 12.02 3.04
CA LYS A 342 0.49 13.46 2.76
C LYS A 342 1.95 13.90 2.59
N ARG A 343 2.87 13.33 3.37
CA ARG A 343 4.31 13.62 3.31
C ARG A 343 4.91 13.21 1.97
N PHE A 344 4.56 12.01 1.47
CA PHE A 344 5.18 11.44 0.27
C PHE A 344 4.33 11.54 -1.00
N HIS A 345 3.02 11.79 -0.88
CA HIS A 345 2.04 11.83 -1.96
C HIS A 345 1.08 13.02 -1.76
N ALA A 346 0.97 13.91 -2.76
CA ALA A 346 -0.06 14.93 -2.76
C ALA A 346 -1.49 14.29 -2.77
N PRO A 347 -2.47 14.81 -2.01
CA PRO A 347 -3.76 14.12 -1.80
C PRO A 347 -4.68 14.17 -3.03
N SER A 348 -5.06 13.01 -3.59
CA SER A 348 -5.98 12.90 -4.75
C SER A 348 -7.45 12.54 -4.39
N LYS A 349 -7.91 12.71 -3.14
CA LYS A 349 -9.31 12.41 -2.78
C LYS A 349 -10.32 13.50 -3.18
N LYS A 350 -9.94 14.79 -3.11
CA LYS A 350 -10.80 15.90 -3.59
C LYS A 350 -10.97 15.85 -5.11
N GLY A 351 -9.91 15.51 -5.86
CA GLY A 351 -9.93 15.39 -7.32
C GLY A 351 -10.96 14.38 -7.82
N ARG A 352 -11.11 13.23 -7.15
CA ARG A 352 -12.09 12.20 -7.52
C ARG A 352 -13.54 12.66 -7.42
N LEU A 353 -13.92 13.28 -6.29
CA LEU A 353 -15.30 13.75 -6.09
C LEU A 353 -15.60 14.88 -7.08
N LEU A 354 -14.65 15.80 -7.27
CA LEU A 354 -14.76 16.88 -8.26
C LEU A 354 -14.84 16.36 -9.69
N PHE A 355 -14.06 15.33 -10.05
CA PHE A 355 -14.08 14.73 -11.39
C PHE A 355 -15.37 13.95 -11.68
N LEU A 356 -15.87 13.18 -10.71
CA LEU A 356 -17.16 12.49 -10.84
C LEU A 356 -18.33 13.47 -10.85
N LEU A 357 -18.31 14.52 -10.03
CA LEU A 357 -19.29 15.60 -10.07
C LEU A 357 -19.22 16.38 -11.38
N TYR A 358 -18.02 16.64 -11.93
CA TYR A 358 -17.85 17.28 -13.23
C TYR A 358 -18.47 16.46 -14.36
N LEU A 359 -18.23 15.14 -14.41
CA LEU A 359 -18.83 14.27 -15.42
C LEU A 359 -20.36 14.17 -15.26
N LEU A 360 -20.85 14.09 -14.02
CA LEU A 360 -22.28 14.05 -13.71
C LEU A 360 -22.98 15.37 -14.05
N LEU A 361 -22.41 16.50 -13.65
CA LEU A 361 -22.93 17.85 -13.92
C LEU A 361 -22.89 18.14 -15.41
N GLY A 362 -21.81 17.79 -16.11
CA GLY A 362 -21.72 17.90 -17.57
C GLY A 362 -22.80 17.09 -18.29
N PHE A 363 -23.04 15.85 -17.86
CA PHE A 363 -24.13 15.01 -18.40
C PHE A 363 -25.52 15.60 -18.12
N LEU A 364 -25.78 16.06 -16.89
CA LEU A 364 -27.05 16.66 -16.51
C LEU A 364 -27.31 17.99 -17.23
N LEU A 365 -26.29 18.84 -17.36
CA LEU A 365 -26.36 20.11 -18.10
C LEU A 365 -26.71 19.87 -19.57
N VAL A 366 -26.07 18.90 -20.25
CA VAL A 366 -26.42 18.57 -21.64
C VAL A 366 -27.86 18.09 -21.78
N ARG A 367 -28.35 17.31 -20.80
CA ARG A 367 -29.73 16.79 -20.81
C ARG A 367 -30.78 17.85 -20.52
N GLN A 368 -30.53 18.78 -19.60
CA GLN A 368 -31.51 19.78 -19.17
C GLN A 368 -31.52 21.05 -20.04
N SER A 369 -30.35 21.50 -20.52
CA SER A 369 -30.24 22.79 -21.23
C SER A 369 -30.64 22.76 -22.70
N GLY A 370 -30.92 21.58 -23.26
CA GLY A 370 -31.11 21.44 -24.71
C GLY A 370 -29.86 21.76 -25.52
N LEU A 371 -28.66 21.77 -24.92
CA LEU A 371 -27.41 22.06 -25.66
C LEU A 371 -27.19 21.10 -26.84
N ALA A 372 -27.64 19.85 -26.69
CA ALA A 372 -27.64 18.87 -27.77
C ALA A 372 -28.57 19.25 -28.94
N SER A 373 -29.72 19.91 -28.66
CA SER A 373 -30.62 20.43 -29.71
C SER A 373 -30.11 21.75 -30.31
N ALA A 374 -29.38 22.57 -29.54
CA ALA A 374 -28.74 23.78 -30.04
C ALA A 374 -27.55 23.50 -31.01
N LEU A 375 -26.85 22.37 -30.82
CA LEU A 375 -25.80 21.88 -31.72
C LEU A 375 -26.32 20.99 -32.86
N ASN A 376 -27.63 20.93 -33.04
CA ASN A 376 -28.25 20.21 -34.13
C ASN A 376 -27.98 20.93 -35.47
N LEU A 377 -27.99 20.16 -36.57
CA LEU A 377 -27.71 20.61 -37.93
C LEU A 377 -28.64 21.75 -38.41
N ALA A 378 -29.79 21.92 -37.76
CA ALA A 378 -30.75 22.99 -38.06
C ALA A 378 -30.41 24.36 -37.43
N VAL A 379 -29.72 24.37 -36.27
CA VAL A 379 -29.55 25.59 -35.46
C VAL A 379 -28.12 26.12 -35.56
N LEU A 380 -27.13 25.23 -35.46
CA LEU A 380 -25.71 25.62 -35.44
C LEU A 380 -25.26 26.43 -36.67
N PRO A 381 -25.66 26.11 -37.91
CA PRO A 381 -25.29 26.92 -39.07
C PRO A 381 -25.78 28.36 -38.99
N HIS A 382 -26.97 28.60 -38.45
CA HIS A 382 -27.55 29.94 -38.32
C HIS A 382 -26.75 30.83 -37.37
N TRP A 383 -26.29 30.28 -36.25
CA TRP A 383 -25.42 30.98 -35.31
C TRP A 383 -24.06 31.33 -35.92
N LEU A 384 -23.47 30.39 -36.66
CA LEU A 384 -22.18 30.60 -37.31
C LEU A 384 -22.28 31.62 -38.46
N LEU A 385 -23.34 31.59 -39.26
CA LEU A 385 -23.57 32.56 -40.33
C LEU A 385 -23.78 33.99 -39.77
N LYS A 386 -24.49 34.13 -38.65
CA LYS A 386 -24.63 35.42 -37.94
C LYS A 386 -23.30 35.98 -37.42
N ALA A 387 -22.33 35.12 -37.11
CA ALA A 387 -21.00 35.54 -36.66
C ALA A 387 -20.13 36.10 -37.81
N GLY A 388 -20.52 35.92 -39.08
CA GLY A 388 -19.83 36.47 -40.24
C GLY A 388 -18.35 36.09 -40.28
N LYS A 389 -17.46 37.09 -40.28
CA LYS A 389 -16.00 36.89 -40.34
C LYS A 389 -15.43 36.10 -39.15
N TRP A 390 -16.14 36.07 -38.01
CA TRP A 390 -15.73 35.34 -36.81
C TRP A 390 -16.20 33.88 -36.79
N ALA A 391 -16.95 33.43 -37.81
CA ALA A 391 -17.49 32.08 -37.88
C ALA A 391 -16.43 30.97 -37.72
N PRO A 392 -15.22 31.04 -38.33
CA PRO A 392 -14.18 30.03 -38.13
C PRO A 392 -13.71 29.92 -36.68
N PHE A 393 -13.49 31.07 -36.03
CA PHE A 393 -13.02 31.11 -34.65
C PHE A 393 -14.08 30.56 -33.69
N LEU A 394 -15.34 30.98 -33.86
CA LEU A 394 -16.46 30.50 -33.06
C LEU A 394 -16.67 28.98 -33.26
N TYR A 395 -16.54 28.49 -34.50
CA TYR A 395 -16.62 27.07 -34.81
C TYR A 395 -15.52 26.26 -34.08
N ILE A 396 -14.26 26.70 -34.16
CA ILE A 396 -13.14 26.04 -33.47
C ILE A 396 -13.37 26.02 -31.96
N LEU A 397 -13.84 27.14 -31.39
CA LEU A 397 -14.14 27.26 -29.97
C LEU A 397 -15.24 26.27 -29.55
N ILE A 398 -16.37 26.24 -30.26
CA ILE A 398 -17.48 25.31 -30.02
C ILE A 398 -16.98 23.86 -30.10
N TYR A 399 -16.21 23.52 -31.14
CA TYR A 399 -15.67 22.19 -31.32
C TYR A 399 -14.68 21.80 -30.21
N SER A 400 -13.86 22.74 -29.74
CA SER A 400 -12.91 22.48 -28.66
C SER A 400 -13.59 22.20 -27.32
N VAL A 401 -14.75 22.82 -27.06
CA VAL A 401 -15.48 22.67 -25.80
C VAL A 401 -16.44 21.48 -25.83
N ALA A 402 -16.99 21.12 -26.99
CA ALA A 402 -18.00 20.06 -27.10
C ALA A 402 -17.59 18.69 -26.49
N PRO A 403 -16.35 18.19 -26.67
CA PRO A 403 -15.92 16.93 -26.06
C PRO A 403 -15.90 16.95 -24.53
N LEU A 404 -15.73 18.12 -23.92
CA LEU A 404 -15.76 18.29 -22.46
C LEU A 404 -17.12 17.89 -21.88
N PHE A 405 -18.19 18.16 -22.62
CA PHE A 405 -19.56 17.85 -22.24
C PHE A 405 -20.08 16.55 -22.86
N LEU A 406 -19.19 15.71 -23.41
CA LEU A 406 -19.55 14.44 -24.06
C LEU A 406 -20.51 14.61 -25.27
N LEU A 407 -20.51 15.78 -25.91
CA LEU A 407 -21.36 16.08 -27.07
C LEU A 407 -20.86 15.38 -28.34
N PRO A 408 -21.75 14.87 -29.21
CA PRO A 408 -21.34 14.14 -30.41
C PRO A 408 -20.55 15.03 -31.38
N ALA A 409 -19.42 14.52 -31.87
CA ALA A 409 -18.53 15.26 -32.78
C ALA A 409 -19.01 15.29 -34.24
N LEU A 410 -19.86 14.32 -34.63
CA LEU A 410 -20.32 14.15 -36.01
C LEU A 410 -21.11 15.36 -36.55
N PRO A 411 -22.12 15.92 -35.84
CA PRO A 411 -22.84 17.10 -36.31
C PRO A 411 -21.93 18.29 -36.56
N LEU A 412 -20.96 18.52 -35.67
CA LEU A 412 -19.99 19.60 -35.81
C LEU A 412 -19.11 19.42 -37.05
N THR A 413 -18.64 18.19 -37.31
CA THR A 413 -17.85 17.86 -38.51
C THR A 413 -18.65 18.11 -39.79
N ILE A 414 -19.93 17.73 -39.80
CA ILE A 414 -20.82 17.94 -40.95
C ILE A 414 -21.01 19.43 -41.22
N VAL A 415 -21.32 20.24 -40.19
CA VAL A 415 -21.45 21.70 -40.32
C VAL A 415 -20.16 22.34 -40.82
N GLY A 416 -19.00 21.86 -40.37
CA GLY A 416 -17.70 22.34 -40.82
C GLY A 416 -17.51 22.23 -42.34
N GLY A 417 -17.89 21.09 -42.93
CA GLY A 417 -17.81 20.92 -44.38
C GLY A 417 -18.87 21.68 -45.16
N ILE A 418 -20.10 21.77 -44.66
CA ILE A 418 -21.18 22.53 -45.31
C ILE A 418 -20.86 24.03 -45.37
N LEU A 419 -20.30 24.61 -44.30
CA LEU A 419 -20.09 26.06 -44.21
C LEU A 419 -18.74 26.54 -44.76
N PHE A 420 -17.67 25.78 -44.54
CA PHE A 420 -16.31 26.22 -44.86
C PHE A 420 -15.70 25.46 -46.06
N GLY A 421 -16.45 24.55 -46.66
CA GLY A 421 -16.01 23.77 -47.81
C GLY A 421 -14.93 22.72 -47.46
N PRO A 422 -14.40 22.00 -48.48
CA PRO A 422 -13.54 20.84 -48.27
C PRO A 422 -12.16 21.17 -47.68
N VAL A 423 -11.58 22.34 -48.02
CA VAL A 423 -10.21 22.69 -47.56
C VAL A 423 -10.23 23.34 -46.19
N PHE A 424 -10.93 24.47 -46.05
CA PHE A 424 -11.00 25.18 -44.76
C PHE A 424 -11.85 24.44 -43.73
N GLY A 425 -12.86 23.67 -44.16
CA GLY A 425 -13.60 22.77 -43.27
C GLY A 425 -12.71 21.72 -42.64
N VAL A 426 -11.76 21.12 -43.38
CA VAL A 426 -10.81 20.15 -42.82
C VAL A 426 -9.89 20.85 -41.83
N LEU A 427 -9.34 22.00 -42.20
CA LEU A 427 -8.44 22.76 -41.32
C LEU A 427 -9.11 23.11 -39.98
N TYR A 428 -10.29 23.73 -40.01
CA TYR A 428 -10.98 24.17 -38.80
C TYR A 428 -11.50 23.00 -37.96
N THR A 429 -12.02 21.95 -38.61
CA THR A 429 -12.47 20.73 -37.91
C THR A 429 -11.31 20.02 -37.24
N LEU A 430 -10.17 19.90 -37.92
CA LEU A 430 -8.99 19.23 -37.38
C LEU A 430 -8.40 19.98 -36.19
N VAL A 431 -8.29 21.31 -36.28
CA VAL A 431 -7.82 22.15 -35.17
C VAL A 431 -8.79 22.08 -33.99
N GLY A 432 -10.09 22.30 -34.21
CA GLY A 432 -11.10 22.26 -33.16
C GLY A 432 -11.20 20.89 -32.48
N SER A 433 -11.18 19.82 -33.25
CA SER A 433 -11.23 18.45 -32.72
C SER A 433 -9.97 18.05 -31.96
N THR A 434 -8.79 18.47 -32.42
CA THR A 434 -7.52 18.21 -31.73
C THR A 434 -7.46 18.99 -30.41
N LEU A 435 -7.89 20.25 -30.40
CA LEU A 435 -7.98 21.06 -29.19
C LEU A 435 -8.98 20.43 -28.19
N GLY A 436 -10.16 20.02 -28.64
CA GLY A 436 -11.15 19.42 -27.75
C GLY A 436 -10.73 18.05 -27.21
N ALA A 437 -10.06 17.24 -28.03
CA ALA A 437 -9.44 16.00 -27.58
C ALA A 437 -8.35 16.26 -26.52
N SER A 438 -7.53 17.29 -26.73
CA SER A 438 -6.49 17.73 -25.79
C SER A 438 -7.07 18.20 -24.46
N LEU A 439 -8.12 19.01 -24.49
CA LEU A 439 -8.79 19.48 -23.28
C LEU A 439 -9.42 18.33 -22.49
N ALA A 440 -10.16 17.43 -23.14
CA ALA A 440 -10.74 16.25 -22.48
C ALA A 440 -9.65 15.33 -21.89
N PHE A 441 -8.53 15.16 -22.60
CA PHE A 441 -7.36 14.43 -22.10
C PHE A 441 -6.78 15.07 -20.84
N LEU A 442 -6.58 16.39 -20.83
CA LEU A 442 -6.01 17.11 -19.69
C LEU A 442 -6.95 17.09 -18.48
N VAL A 443 -8.25 17.22 -18.70
CA VAL A 443 -9.27 17.10 -17.64
C VAL A 443 -9.24 15.70 -17.02
N ALA A 444 -9.16 14.63 -17.82
CA ALA A 444 -8.96 13.27 -17.29
C ALA A 444 -7.62 13.11 -16.57
N ARG A 445 -6.53 13.67 -17.12
CA ARG A 445 -5.17 13.56 -16.56
C ARG A 445 -5.09 14.16 -15.16
N TYR A 446 -5.58 15.38 -14.99
CA TYR A 446 -5.47 16.09 -13.71
C TYR A 446 -6.62 15.76 -12.76
N GLY A 447 -7.80 15.40 -13.28
CA GLY A 447 -8.98 15.08 -12.47
C GLY A 447 -9.10 13.60 -12.05
N GLY A 448 -8.70 12.66 -12.90
CA GLY A 448 -9.03 11.23 -12.73
C GLY A 448 -7.86 10.25 -12.69
N ARG A 449 -6.69 10.58 -13.26
CA ARG A 449 -5.56 9.65 -13.40
C ARG A 449 -5.04 9.09 -12.07
N ALA A 450 -4.79 9.97 -11.10
CA ALA A 450 -4.29 9.57 -9.77
C ALA A 450 -5.24 8.61 -9.06
N TRP A 451 -6.55 8.74 -9.29
CA TRP A 451 -7.54 7.81 -8.75
C TRP A 451 -7.49 6.43 -9.42
N VAL A 452 -7.32 6.37 -10.74
CA VAL A 452 -7.20 5.10 -11.48
C VAL A 452 -5.95 4.34 -11.05
N GLU A 453 -4.82 5.03 -10.90
CA GLU A 453 -3.57 4.44 -10.39
C GLU A 453 -3.72 3.91 -8.95
N GLU A 454 -4.49 4.60 -8.10
CA GLU A 454 -4.75 4.15 -6.72
C GLU A 454 -5.59 2.86 -6.67
N LYS A 455 -6.58 2.71 -7.56
CA LYS A 455 -7.55 1.59 -7.49
C LYS A 455 -7.10 0.36 -8.30
N LEU A 456 -6.41 0.56 -9.41
CA LEU A 456 -5.96 -0.51 -10.30
C LEU A 456 -4.51 -0.92 -9.99
N LYS A 457 -4.27 -1.48 -8.80
CA LYS A 457 -2.93 -1.90 -8.34
C LYS A 457 -2.54 -3.33 -8.74
N GLY A 458 -3.10 -3.86 -9.82
CA GLY A 458 -2.76 -5.21 -10.30
C GLY A 458 -1.52 -5.23 -11.18
N HIS A 459 -0.66 -6.25 -11.07
CA HIS A 459 0.51 -6.46 -11.94
C HIS A 459 0.14 -6.43 -13.44
N ARG A 460 -1.05 -6.94 -13.80
CA ARG A 460 -1.57 -6.87 -15.18
C ARG A 460 -1.85 -5.43 -15.64
N TRP A 461 -2.38 -4.58 -14.76
CA TRP A 461 -2.67 -3.19 -15.08
C TRP A 461 -1.40 -2.36 -15.18
N GLN A 462 -0.47 -2.51 -14.23
CA GLN A 462 0.82 -1.81 -14.28
C GLN A 462 1.60 -2.19 -15.55
N LYS A 463 1.68 -3.49 -15.89
CA LYS A 463 2.32 -3.94 -17.13
C LYS A 463 1.63 -3.36 -18.38
N PHE A 464 0.30 -3.30 -18.40
CA PHE A 464 -0.46 -2.69 -19.50
C PHE A 464 -0.18 -1.18 -19.62
N ASP A 465 -0.23 -0.47 -18.50
CA ASP A 465 -0.03 0.97 -18.44
C ASP A 465 1.41 1.37 -18.78
N ASP A 466 2.41 0.60 -18.35
CA ASP A 466 3.82 0.75 -18.74
C ASP A 466 4.04 0.52 -20.24
N GLN A 467 3.37 -0.49 -20.82
CA GLN A 467 3.42 -0.73 -22.27
C GLN A 467 2.76 0.41 -23.05
N VAL A 468 1.64 0.92 -22.56
CA VAL A 468 0.95 2.07 -23.13
C VAL A 468 1.77 3.35 -22.95
N ALA A 469 2.54 3.52 -21.88
CA ALA A 469 3.45 4.65 -21.72
C ALA A 469 4.61 4.62 -22.73
N LYS A 470 5.16 3.43 -23.01
CA LYS A 470 6.27 3.25 -23.98
C LYS A 470 5.84 3.33 -25.44
N HIS A 471 4.63 2.86 -25.77
CA HIS A 471 4.14 2.78 -27.16
C HIS A 471 2.82 3.53 -27.39
N GLY A 472 2.51 4.51 -26.55
CA GLY A 472 1.20 5.18 -26.51
C GLY A 472 0.74 5.78 -27.82
N TRP A 473 1.66 6.38 -28.59
CA TRP A 473 1.33 6.96 -29.90
C TRP A 473 0.78 5.91 -30.88
N LYS A 474 1.26 4.65 -30.83
CA LYS A 474 0.77 3.56 -31.70
C LYS A 474 -0.66 3.17 -31.33
N VAL A 475 -0.98 3.18 -30.04
CA VAL A 475 -2.33 2.89 -29.54
C VAL A 475 -3.29 4.00 -29.95
N VAL A 476 -2.88 5.26 -29.79
CA VAL A 476 -3.67 6.43 -30.23
C VAL A 476 -3.89 6.37 -31.74
N ALA A 477 -2.82 6.18 -32.53
CA ALA A 477 -2.90 6.04 -33.98
C ALA A 477 -3.90 4.97 -34.42
N LEU A 478 -3.82 3.78 -33.81
CA LEU A 478 -4.72 2.67 -34.11
C LEU A 478 -6.18 3.01 -33.83
N VAL A 479 -6.46 3.62 -32.67
CA VAL A 479 -7.83 3.98 -32.28
C VAL A 479 -8.39 5.15 -33.10
N ARG A 480 -7.54 6.06 -33.60
CA ARG A 480 -7.97 7.15 -34.50
C ARG A 480 -8.26 6.67 -35.92
N LEU A 481 -7.47 5.72 -36.42
CA LEU A 481 -7.68 5.13 -37.74
C LEU A 481 -8.89 4.19 -37.77
N ILE A 482 -9.18 3.52 -36.65
CA ILE A 482 -10.30 2.57 -36.54
C ILE A 482 -11.32 3.13 -35.54
N PRO A 483 -12.42 3.78 -36.00
CA PRO A 483 -13.41 4.41 -35.14
C PRO A 483 -14.33 3.37 -34.45
N LEU A 484 -13.76 2.47 -33.65
CA LEU A 484 -14.49 1.46 -32.87
C LEU A 484 -15.21 2.04 -31.67
N PHE A 485 -14.72 3.16 -31.16
CA PHE A 485 -15.13 3.72 -29.89
C PHE A 485 -15.58 5.19 -30.06
N PRO A 486 -16.56 5.65 -29.28
CA PRO A 486 -16.99 7.04 -29.33
C PRO A 486 -15.85 8.02 -29.04
N PHE A 487 -15.69 9.03 -29.90
CA PHE A 487 -14.62 10.04 -29.82
C PHE A 487 -14.44 10.61 -28.41
N ASN A 488 -15.54 10.94 -27.74
CA ASN A 488 -15.54 11.56 -26.42
C ASN A 488 -14.94 10.63 -25.35
N LEU A 489 -15.40 9.38 -25.28
CA LEU A 489 -14.97 8.42 -24.26
C LEU A 489 -13.48 8.07 -24.41
N VAL A 490 -13.02 7.95 -25.64
CA VAL A 490 -11.63 7.62 -25.96
C VAL A 490 -10.67 8.70 -25.46
N ASN A 491 -11.04 9.98 -25.58
CA ASN A 491 -10.18 11.09 -25.15
C ASN A 491 -9.96 11.06 -23.63
N TYR A 492 -11.04 10.85 -22.86
CA TYR A 492 -10.95 10.68 -21.42
C TYR A 492 -10.18 9.40 -21.04
N ALA A 493 -10.44 8.29 -21.74
CA ALA A 493 -9.73 7.03 -21.50
C ALA A 493 -8.22 7.19 -21.67
N PHE A 494 -7.76 7.86 -22.74
CA PHE A 494 -6.34 8.15 -22.93
C PHE A 494 -5.77 9.07 -21.86
N GLY A 495 -6.51 10.08 -21.39
CA GLY A 495 -6.09 10.95 -20.28
C GLY A 495 -5.87 10.19 -18.97
N LEU A 496 -6.55 9.05 -18.78
CA LEU A 496 -6.40 8.16 -17.63
C LEU A 496 -5.28 7.12 -17.79
N THR A 497 -4.56 7.08 -18.91
CA THR A 497 -3.42 6.16 -19.16
C THR A 497 -2.05 6.84 -18.98
N GLY A 498 -0.94 6.09 -19.02
CA GLY A 498 0.43 6.61 -18.94
C GLY A 498 0.94 7.38 -20.17
N ILE A 499 0.12 7.65 -21.20
CA ILE A 499 0.54 8.30 -22.45
C ILE A 499 0.96 9.75 -22.22
N LYS A 500 2.12 10.18 -22.74
CA LYS A 500 2.56 11.58 -22.68
C LYS A 500 1.68 12.49 -23.56
N PHE A 501 1.44 13.73 -23.12
CA PHE A 501 0.55 14.68 -23.80
C PHE A 501 0.97 14.98 -25.25
N LEU A 502 2.24 15.32 -25.49
CA LEU A 502 2.73 15.66 -26.84
C LEU A 502 2.55 14.51 -27.86
N PRO A 503 2.99 13.27 -27.57
CA PRO A 503 2.71 12.12 -28.45
C PRO A 503 1.21 11.89 -28.70
N TYR A 504 0.35 12.16 -27.71
CA TYR A 504 -1.10 12.04 -27.87
C TYR A 504 -1.65 13.10 -28.84
N VAL A 505 -1.25 14.37 -28.70
CA VAL A 505 -1.69 15.48 -29.55
C VAL A 505 -1.24 15.26 -30.99
N LEU A 506 0.04 14.96 -31.21
CA LEU A 506 0.61 14.74 -32.54
C LEU A 506 -0.02 13.52 -33.22
N ALA A 507 -0.18 12.41 -32.50
CA ALA A 507 -0.85 11.23 -33.05
C ALA A 507 -2.33 11.53 -33.35
N THR A 508 -3.03 12.28 -32.50
CA THR A 508 -4.43 12.66 -32.75
C THR A 508 -4.54 13.54 -34.00
N LEU A 509 -3.66 14.53 -34.16
CA LEU A 509 -3.62 15.43 -35.31
C LEU A 509 -3.37 14.67 -36.62
N ILE A 510 -2.35 13.81 -36.65
CA ILE A 510 -1.93 13.10 -37.87
C ILE A 510 -2.91 11.99 -38.25
N PHE A 511 -3.31 11.16 -37.29
CA PHE A 511 -4.08 9.95 -37.60
C PHE A 511 -5.59 10.17 -37.69
N MET A 512 -6.10 11.34 -37.29
CA MET A 512 -7.48 11.74 -37.59
C MET A 512 -7.65 12.40 -38.96
N LEU A 513 -6.57 12.91 -39.56
CA LEU A 513 -6.62 13.65 -40.81
C LEU A 513 -7.34 12.88 -41.94
N PRO A 514 -7.07 11.58 -42.21
CA PRO A 514 -7.75 10.87 -43.29
C PRO A 514 -9.26 10.77 -43.12
N ALA A 515 -9.71 10.46 -41.90
CA ALA A 515 -11.13 10.39 -41.58
C ALA A 515 -11.79 11.77 -41.65
N CYS A 516 -11.10 12.81 -41.15
CA CYS A 516 -11.58 14.19 -41.23
C CYS A 516 -11.77 14.64 -42.68
N ILE A 517 -10.79 14.39 -43.56
CA ILE A 517 -10.91 14.67 -45.00
C ILE A 517 -12.11 13.96 -45.59
N ALA A 518 -12.25 12.66 -45.35
CA ALA A 518 -13.35 11.87 -45.93
C ALA A 518 -14.73 12.41 -45.51
N PHE A 519 -14.94 12.67 -44.22
CA PHE A 519 -16.22 13.17 -43.71
C PHE A 519 -16.51 14.62 -44.11
N VAL A 520 -15.50 15.50 -44.14
CA VAL A 520 -15.68 16.90 -44.51
C VAL A 520 -15.90 17.07 -46.01
N VAL A 521 -15.15 16.35 -46.86
CA VAL A 521 -15.36 16.35 -48.31
C VAL A 521 -16.77 15.85 -48.63
N PHE A 522 -17.17 14.74 -48.00
CA PHE A 522 -18.54 14.24 -48.12
C PHE A 522 -19.57 15.28 -47.67
N SER A 523 -19.42 15.88 -46.48
CA SER A 523 -20.42 16.82 -45.97
C SER A 523 -20.49 18.13 -46.77
N SER A 524 -19.37 18.61 -47.31
CA SER A 524 -19.32 19.81 -48.17
C SER A 524 -20.14 19.67 -49.45
N SER A 525 -20.37 18.43 -49.91
CA SER A 525 -21.14 18.13 -51.12
C SER A 525 -22.63 17.88 -50.87
N LEU A 526 -23.07 17.79 -49.61
CA LEU A 526 -24.48 17.55 -49.25
C LEU A 526 -25.43 18.65 -49.77
N PRO A 527 -25.10 19.96 -49.72
CA PRO A 527 -25.99 21.00 -50.24
C PRO A 527 -26.27 20.87 -51.75
N ASP A 528 -25.29 20.40 -52.53
CA ASP A 528 -25.44 20.18 -53.97
C ASP A 528 -26.26 18.93 -54.29
N LEU A 529 -26.10 17.88 -53.49
CA LEU A 529 -26.88 16.66 -53.58
C LEU A 529 -28.37 16.92 -53.32
N VAL A 530 -28.71 17.74 -52.32
CA VAL A 530 -30.10 18.15 -52.03
C VAL A 530 -30.71 18.92 -53.21
N LYS A 531 -29.89 19.61 -54.01
CA LYS A 531 -30.30 20.29 -55.25
C LYS A 531 -30.32 19.35 -56.48
N GLY A 532 -30.16 18.04 -56.29
CA GLY A 532 -30.20 17.02 -57.35
C GLY A 532 -28.92 16.92 -58.19
N ARG A 533 -27.82 17.56 -57.79
CA ARG A 533 -26.54 17.54 -58.54
C ARG A 533 -25.54 16.61 -57.87
N ILE A 534 -25.11 15.57 -58.59
CA ILE A 534 -24.03 14.68 -58.13
C ILE A 534 -22.70 15.33 -58.52
N SER A 535 -22.01 15.94 -57.56
CA SER A 535 -20.68 16.53 -57.77
C SER A 535 -19.58 15.48 -57.70
N GLY A 536 -18.47 15.70 -58.43
CA GLY A 536 -17.29 14.83 -58.33
C GLY A 536 -16.74 14.73 -56.89
N THR A 537 -16.89 15.79 -56.10
CA THR A 537 -16.57 15.82 -54.66
C THR A 537 -17.44 14.88 -53.83
N PHE A 538 -18.70 14.66 -54.20
CA PHE A 538 -19.57 13.69 -53.53
C PHE A 538 -19.08 12.26 -53.75
N LEU A 539 -18.78 11.88 -55.00
CA LEU A 539 -18.24 10.56 -55.33
C LEU A 539 -16.89 10.32 -54.67
N LEU A 540 -16.01 11.33 -54.62
CA LEU A 540 -14.75 11.27 -53.90
C LEU A 540 -14.95 11.09 -52.39
N GLY A 541 -15.89 11.82 -51.77
CA GLY A 541 -16.22 11.68 -50.35
C GLY A 541 -16.74 10.30 -50.00
N VAL A 542 -17.70 9.78 -50.77
CA VAL A 542 -18.25 8.42 -50.60
C VAL A 542 -17.16 7.36 -50.82
N GLY A 543 -16.34 7.53 -51.85
CA GLY A 543 -15.20 6.63 -52.15
C GLY A 543 -14.17 6.59 -51.01
N LEU A 544 -13.82 7.74 -50.44
CA LEU A 544 -12.91 7.84 -49.29
C LEU A 544 -13.49 7.19 -48.03
N ILE A 545 -14.76 7.44 -47.71
CA ILE A 545 -15.43 6.81 -46.55
C ILE A 545 -15.50 5.28 -46.75
N GLY A 546 -15.85 4.83 -47.96
CA GLY A 546 -15.90 3.42 -48.32
C GLY A 546 -14.53 2.75 -48.22
N PHE A 547 -13.49 3.39 -48.73
CA PHE A 547 -12.10 2.93 -48.64
C PHE A 547 -11.63 2.83 -47.19
N LEU A 548 -11.84 3.86 -46.36
CA LEU A 548 -11.44 3.84 -44.95
C LEU A 548 -12.19 2.77 -44.14
N SER A 549 -13.47 2.59 -44.41
CA SER A 549 -14.30 1.55 -43.79
C SER A 549 -13.85 0.14 -44.21
N PHE A 550 -13.54 -0.06 -45.49
CA PHE A 550 -13.04 -1.32 -46.03
C PHE A 550 -11.63 -1.64 -45.53
N ALA A 551 -10.71 -0.67 -45.52
CA ALA A 551 -9.37 -0.82 -44.98
C ALA A 551 -9.40 -1.20 -43.50
N SER A 552 -10.27 -0.54 -42.71
CA SER A 552 -10.52 -0.87 -41.31
C SER A 552 -11.06 -2.29 -41.13
N PHE A 553 -11.95 -2.74 -42.01
CA PHE A 553 -12.51 -4.09 -42.00
C PHE A 553 -11.46 -5.17 -42.34
N VAL A 554 -10.66 -4.96 -43.40
CA VAL A 554 -9.59 -5.89 -43.81
C VAL A 554 -8.51 -6.00 -42.74
N TYR A 555 -8.12 -4.88 -42.15
CA TYR A 555 -7.17 -4.87 -41.03
C TYR A 555 -7.71 -5.63 -39.82
N ARG A 556 -9.00 -5.46 -39.47
CA ARG A 556 -9.67 -6.24 -38.42
C ARG A 556 -9.61 -7.75 -38.71
N LYS A 557 -9.88 -8.17 -39.95
CA LYS A 557 -9.88 -9.59 -40.35
C LYS A 557 -8.47 -10.20 -40.26
N ARG A 558 -7.43 -9.48 -40.71
CA ARG A 558 -6.03 -9.93 -40.60
C ARG A 558 -5.55 -10.07 -39.16
N LYS A 559 -5.91 -9.13 -38.27
CA LYS A 559 -5.45 -9.19 -36.87
C LYS A 559 -6.15 -10.28 -36.05
N LYS A 560 -7.40 -10.65 -36.40
CA LYS A 560 -8.13 -11.76 -35.76
C LYS A 560 -7.50 -13.13 -36.07
N ASN A 561 -6.76 -13.26 -37.17
CA ASN A 561 -6.01 -14.48 -37.52
C ASN A 561 -4.64 -14.60 -36.83
N ASN A 562 -4.05 -13.49 -36.33
CA ASN A 562 -2.75 -13.49 -35.64
C ASN A 562 -2.86 -13.62 -34.11
N TRP A 563 -4.05 -13.88 -33.58
CA TRP A 563 -4.34 -14.03 -32.14
C TRP A 563 -5.01 -15.38 -31.80
N ARG A 564 -4.92 -16.35 -32.72
CA ARG A 564 -5.17 -17.76 -32.42
C ARG A 564 -3.86 -18.45 -32.09
#